data_AF-A0A7K4FWK0-F1
#
_entry.id   AF-A0A7K4FWK0-F1
#
_cell.length_a   1.000
_cell.length_b   1.000
_cell.length_c   1.000
_cell.angle_alpha   90.00
_cell.angle_beta   90.00
_cell.angle_gamma   90.00
#
_symmetry.space_group_name_H-M   'P 1'
#
loop_
_entity.id
_entity.type
_entity.pdbx_description
1 polymer ?
#
loop_
_entity_poly.entity_id
_entity_poly.type
_entity_poly.pdbx_seq_one_letter_code
_entity_poly.pdbx_strand_id
1 'polypeptide(L)'
;LSLLDRDYLSVYPLSIAYDNVSDKVIVGLIGGIGILKGDNITDIVRMPGIVSSLAVNNIGNIYVVGYNLSANRGFFSILDNNFTVKLEDNFSTFFNFVSYINGKTYIGGDGCILIYQNSTFSKITYLGEDFYGMAYDPINDLVYVAAHSLYGPDFVLVIKGTNIVGRIYGVVTPIDIIFNPVSKLIFVSNFFSGTLSIISPGKPPEGNTQEVTLPSNSYVSSTSSMGINMLKIIIILTIALFFIASLFLRKLKRFG
;
A
#
# COMPACT_ATOMS: atom_id res chain seq x y z
N LEU A 1 2.63 19.05 19.64
CA LEU A 1 1.95 17.77 19.40
C LEU A 1 2.54 16.76 20.36
N SER A 2 1.76 16.22 21.28
CA SER A 2 2.15 15.12 22.18
C SER A 2 1.33 13.89 21.80
N LEU A 3 1.90 12.70 21.96
CA LEU A 3 1.12 11.46 21.93
C LEU A 3 0.06 11.57 23.03
N LEU A 4 -1.22 11.56 22.63
CA LEU A 4 -2.32 11.69 23.58
C LEU A 4 -2.60 10.35 24.28
N ASP A 5 -2.64 9.26 23.51
CA ASP A 5 -2.93 7.93 24.02
C ASP A 5 -2.33 6.83 23.14
N ARG A 6 -2.22 5.62 23.69
CA ARG A 6 -1.89 4.38 22.96
C ARG A 6 -2.72 3.23 23.51
N ASP A 7 -3.70 2.82 22.73
CA ASP A 7 -4.53 1.65 23.04
C ASP A 7 -3.93 0.35 22.51
N TYR A 8 -4.08 -0.71 23.30
CA TYR A 8 -3.67 -2.05 22.92
C TYR A 8 -4.89 -2.83 22.42
N LEU A 9 -5.01 -2.95 21.10
CA LEU A 9 -6.07 -3.71 20.47
C LEU A 9 -5.84 -5.23 20.62
N SER A 10 -6.93 -5.98 20.76
CA SER A 10 -6.92 -7.47 20.77
C SER A 10 -6.70 -8.08 19.37
N VAL A 11 -6.64 -7.24 18.35
CA VAL A 11 -6.47 -7.57 16.94
C VAL A 11 -5.33 -6.76 16.34
N TYR A 12 -4.74 -7.23 15.24
CA TYR A 12 -3.68 -6.52 14.53
C TYR A 12 -4.28 -5.58 13.47
N PRO A 13 -4.25 -4.25 13.68
CA PRO A 13 -4.65 -3.30 12.65
C PRO A 13 -3.59 -3.29 11.53
N LEU A 14 -4.05 -3.37 10.29
CA LEU A 14 -3.18 -3.41 9.10
C LEU A 14 -3.37 -2.20 8.19
N SER A 15 -4.55 -1.60 8.22
CA SER A 15 -4.86 -0.38 7.47
C SER A 15 -5.90 0.44 8.22
N ILE A 16 -6.01 1.72 7.87
CA ILE A 16 -6.91 2.66 8.51
C ILE A 16 -7.45 3.64 7.48
N ALA A 17 -8.70 4.04 7.61
CA ALA A 17 -9.29 5.13 6.86
C ALA A 17 -10.22 5.94 7.76
N TYR A 18 -10.36 7.22 7.46
CA TYR A 18 -11.30 8.10 8.13
C TYR A 18 -12.46 8.41 7.20
N ASP A 19 -13.68 8.11 7.65
CA ASP A 19 -14.90 8.50 6.98
C ASP A 19 -15.39 9.85 7.49
N ASN A 20 -15.16 10.90 6.70
CA ASN A 20 -15.62 12.26 6.97
C ASN A 20 -17.16 12.38 7.03
N VAL A 21 -17.91 11.45 6.41
CA VAL A 21 -19.38 11.53 6.33
C VAL A 21 -20.02 11.06 7.63
N SER A 22 -19.53 9.95 8.18
CA SER A 22 -20.08 9.39 9.43
C SER A 22 -19.23 9.63 10.67
N ASP A 23 -18.11 10.36 10.54
CA ASP A 23 -17.15 10.65 11.61
C ASP A 23 -16.64 9.35 12.29
N LYS A 24 -16.21 8.40 11.44
CA LYS A 24 -15.76 7.08 11.88
C LYS A 24 -14.33 6.82 11.43
N VAL A 25 -13.56 6.23 12.34
CA VAL A 25 -12.27 5.63 12.01
C VAL A 25 -12.49 4.15 11.73
N ILE A 26 -12.18 3.74 10.50
CA ILE A 26 -12.34 2.39 9.98
C ILE A 26 -10.98 1.72 10.00
N VAL A 27 -10.92 0.51 10.54
CA VAL A 27 -9.68 -0.25 10.72
C VAL A 27 -9.77 -1.56 9.94
N GLY A 28 -8.78 -1.80 9.08
CA GLY A 28 -8.61 -3.06 8.37
C GLY A 28 -7.81 -4.05 9.21
N LEU A 29 -8.24 -5.31 9.19
CA LEU A 29 -7.75 -6.39 10.03
C LEU A 29 -7.37 -7.61 9.18
N ILE A 30 -6.84 -8.63 9.84
CA ILE A 30 -6.76 -9.97 9.26
C ILE A 30 -8.19 -10.53 9.18
N GLY A 31 -8.74 -10.66 7.97
CA GLY A 31 -10.04 -11.29 7.72
C GLY A 31 -11.25 -10.38 7.88
N GLY A 32 -11.08 -9.06 7.97
CA GLY A 32 -12.21 -8.16 8.11
C GLY A 32 -11.86 -6.68 8.24
N ILE A 33 -12.89 -5.86 8.39
CA ILE A 33 -12.81 -4.46 8.77
C ILE A 33 -13.68 -4.21 10.01
N GLY A 34 -13.41 -3.16 10.77
CA GLY A 34 -14.26 -2.72 11.88
C GLY A 34 -14.15 -1.23 12.16
N ILE A 35 -14.92 -0.73 13.13
CA ILE A 35 -14.93 0.67 13.55
C ILE A 35 -14.15 0.79 14.85
N LEU A 36 -13.23 1.76 14.94
CA LEU A 36 -12.61 2.13 16.21
C LEU A 36 -13.59 2.95 17.06
N LYS A 37 -13.92 2.47 18.25
CA LYS A 37 -14.73 3.15 19.26
C LYS A 37 -14.03 3.09 20.62
N GLY A 38 -13.47 4.22 21.06
CA GLY A 38 -12.56 4.24 22.21
C GLY A 38 -11.35 3.35 21.92
N ASP A 39 -11.09 2.40 22.81
CA ASP A 39 -9.99 1.43 22.77
C ASP A 39 -10.36 0.10 22.08
N ASN A 40 -11.56 0.00 21.48
CA ASN A 40 -12.08 -1.25 20.93
C ASN A 40 -12.43 -1.15 19.44
N ILE A 41 -12.30 -2.28 18.73
CA ILE A 41 -12.82 -2.44 17.36
C ILE A 41 -14.19 -3.12 17.40
N THR A 42 -15.22 -2.42 16.93
CA THR A 42 -16.60 -2.89 16.89
C THR A 42 -17.10 -3.06 15.46
N ASP A 43 -18.34 -3.54 15.30
CA ASP A 43 -19.06 -3.60 14.01
C ASP A 43 -18.25 -4.33 12.91
N ILE A 44 -17.64 -5.47 13.30
CA ILE A 44 -16.72 -6.19 12.43
C ILE A 44 -17.48 -6.83 11.26
N VAL A 45 -17.03 -6.52 10.05
CA VAL A 45 -17.47 -7.18 8.82
C VAL A 45 -16.34 -8.05 8.30
N ARG A 46 -16.66 -9.32 8.04
CA ARG A 46 -15.68 -10.28 7.51
C ARG A 46 -15.34 -9.97 6.06
N MET A 47 -14.06 -10.04 5.73
CA MET A 47 -13.51 -9.92 4.39
C MET A 47 -12.83 -11.23 3.98
N PRO A 48 -12.57 -11.48 2.69
CA PRO A 48 -11.98 -12.73 2.21
C PRO A 48 -10.58 -13.03 2.76
N GLY A 49 -9.84 -12.04 3.27
CA GLY A 49 -8.48 -12.22 3.74
C GLY A 49 -7.92 -11.00 4.46
N ILE A 50 -6.60 -10.81 4.35
CA ILE A 50 -5.89 -9.66 4.91
C ILE A 50 -6.34 -8.39 4.20
N VAL A 51 -6.78 -7.37 4.95
CA VAL A 51 -7.11 -6.05 4.40
C VAL A 51 -5.86 -5.18 4.37
N SER A 52 -5.27 -5.01 3.18
CA SER A 52 -4.03 -4.27 3.00
C SER A 52 -4.23 -2.76 2.94
N SER A 53 -5.37 -2.29 2.42
CA SER A 53 -5.66 -0.86 2.32
C SER A 53 -7.15 -0.55 2.31
N LEU A 54 -7.49 0.64 2.77
CA LEU A 54 -8.86 1.17 2.84
C LEU A 54 -8.92 2.56 2.21
N ALA A 55 -10.03 2.86 1.55
CA ALA A 55 -10.38 4.21 1.12
C ALA A 55 -11.87 4.46 1.34
N VAL A 56 -12.24 5.72 1.57
CA VAL A 56 -13.64 6.13 1.72
C VAL A 56 -13.93 7.26 0.73
N ASN A 57 -15.05 7.20 0.02
CA ASN A 57 -15.45 8.30 -0.86
C ASN A 57 -16.29 9.35 -0.13
N ASN A 58 -16.65 10.40 -0.87
CA ASN A 58 -17.36 11.57 -0.37
C ASN A 58 -18.82 11.29 0.10
N ILE A 59 -19.32 10.07 -0.06
CA ILE A 59 -20.65 9.65 0.41
C ILE A 59 -20.58 8.53 1.46
N GLY A 60 -19.38 8.17 1.92
CA GLY A 60 -19.16 7.18 2.96
C GLY A 60 -19.12 5.73 2.48
N ASN A 61 -19.07 5.46 1.17
CA ASN A 61 -18.79 4.11 0.69
C ASN A 61 -17.32 3.76 0.96
N ILE A 62 -17.12 2.54 1.42
CA ILE A 62 -15.83 2.02 1.87
C ILE A 62 -15.31 1.09 0.79
N TYR A 63 -14.12 1.38 0.29
CA TYR A 63 -13.40 0.55 -0.66
C TYR A 63 -12.33 -0.22 0.09
N VAL A 64 -12.37 -1.53 -0.05
CA VAL A 64 -11.51 -2.46 0.69
C VAL A 64 -10.71 -3.25 -0.32
N VAL A 65 -9.40 -3.28 -0.15
CA VAL A 65 -8.53 -4.17 -0.93
C VAL A 65 -7.69 -5.02 -0.01
N GLY A 66 -7.27 -6.15 -0.53
CA GLY A 66 -6.51 -7.11 0.23
C GLY A 66 -6.19 -8.36 -0.54
N TYR A 67 -5.76 -9.38 0.19
CA TYR A 67 -5.42 -10.68 -0.37
C TYR A 67 -5.72 -11.83 0.58
N ASN A 68 -6.04 -12.97 -0.03
CA ASN A 68 -6.20 -14.25 0.62
C ASN A 68 -5.06 -15.17 0.16
N LEU A 69 -4.08 -15.38 1.06
CA LEU A 69 -2.91 -16.21 0.79
C LEU A 69 -3.28 -17.68 0.55
N SER A 70 -4.27 -18.21 1.27
CA SER A 70 -4.70 -19.60 1.11
C SER A 70 -5.36 -19.86 -0.24
N ALA A 71 -6.08 -18.88 -0.78
CA ALA A 71 -6.71 -18.95 -2.09
C ALA A 71 -5.81 -18.44 -3.23
N ASN A 72 -4.65 -17.86 -2.91
CA ASN A 72 -3.74 -17.19 -3.84
C ASN A 72 -4.45 -16.15 -4.73
N ARG A 73 -5.27 -15.29 -4.12
CA ARG A 73 -6.04 -14.24 -4.81
C ARG A 73 -6.04 -12.93 -4.03
N GLY A 74 -6.04 -11.81 -4.74
CA GLY A 74 -6.44 -10.50 -4.21
C GLY A 74 -7.95 -10.35 -4.22
N PHE A 75 -8.47 -9.44 -3.42
CA PHE A 75 -9.88 -9.09 -3.42
C PHE A 75 -10.10 -7.59 -3.39
N PHE A 76 -11.21 -7.17 -3.98
CA PHE A 76 -11.74 -5.81 -3.89
C PHE A 76 -13.20 -5.90 -3.46
N SER A 77 -13.54 -5.17 -2.41
CA SER A 77 -14.91 -5.10 -1.89
C SER A 77 -15.36 -3.65 -1.74
N ILE A 78 -16.65 -3.42 -1.91
CA ILE A 78 -17.29 -2.14 -1.63
C ILE A 78 -18.35 -2.37 -0.56
N LEU A 79 -18.30 -1.58 0.51
CA LEU A 79 -19.36 -1.51 1.50
C LEU A 79 -20.03 -0.14 1.43
N ASP A 80 -21.32 -0.10 1.76
CA ASP A 80 -21.98 1.17 2.03
C ASP A 80 -21.59 1.72 3.41
N ASN A 81 -22.05 2.93 3.73
CA ASN A 81 -21.82 3.60 5.01
C ASN A 81 -22.46 2.88 6.23
N ASN A 82 -23.31 1.88 5.97
CA ASN A 82 -23.89 0.98 6.98
C ASN A 82 -23.13 -0.35 7.06
N PHE A 83 -21.92 -0.42 6.49
CA PHE A 83 -21.06 -1.61 6.55
C PHE A 83 -21.70 -2.85 5.87
N THR A 84 -22.60 -2.64 4.91
CA THR A 84 -23.17 -3.73 4.09
C THR A 84 -22.33 -3.91 2.83
N VAL A 85 -21.85 -5.13 2.60
CA VAL A 85 -21.12 -5.49 1.37
C VAL A 85 -22.05 -5.37 0.15
N LYS A 86 -21.68 -4.52 -0.80
CA LYS A 86 -22.39 -4.29 -2.07
C LYS A 86 -21.73 -4.97 -3.25
N LEU A 87 -20.42 -5.15 -3.18
CA LEU A 87 -19.60 -5.80 -4.20
C LEU A 87 -18.46 -6.53 -3.51
N GLU A 88 -18.12 -7.71 -4.00
CA GLU A 88 -16.91 -8.45 -3.64
C GLU A 88 -16.43 -9.22 -4.88
N ASP A 89 -15.25 -8.85 -5.37
CA ASP A 89 -14.62 -9.47 -6.53
C ASP A 89 -13.22 -9.99 -6.16
N ASN A 90 -12.81 -11.08 -6.82
CA ASN A 90 -11.51 -11.71 -6.62
C ASN A 90 -10.63 -11.58 -7.87
N PHE A 91 -9.33 -11.42 -7.65
CA PHE A 91 -8.35 -11.14 -8.70
C PHE A 91 -7.14 -12.06 -8.58
N SER A 92 -6.49 -12.32 -9.71
CA SER A 92 -5.28 -13.17 -9.80
C SER A 92 -3.98 -12.44 -9.42
N THR A 93 -4.09 -11.30 -8.74
CA THR A 93 -2.98 -10.46 -8.27
C THR A 93 -3.30 -10.03 -6.84
N PHE A 94 -2.30 -9.66 -6.05
CA PHE A 94 -2.50 -9.08 -4.74
C PHE A 94 -2.56 -7.55 -4.83
N PHE A 95 -3.40 -6.96 -4.00
CA PHE A 95 -3.53 -5.50 -3.93
C PHE A 95 -2.82 -4.97 -2.71
N ASN A 96 -2.08 -3.89 -2.91
CA ASN A 96 -1.24 -3.26 -1.91
C ASN A 96 -1.85 -1.95 -1.41
N PHE A 97 -2.58 -1.24 -2.27
CA PHE A 97 -3.09 0.09 -1.96
C PHE A 97 -4.41 0.38 -2.67
N VAL A 98 -5.28 1.18 -2.04
CA VAL A 98 -6.49 1.74 -2.66
C VAL A 98 -6.65 3.19 -2.28
N SER A 99 -7.05 4.02 -3.24
CA SER A 99 -7.39 5.42 -3.01
C SER A 99 -8.59 5.84 -3.84
N TYR A 100 -9.42 6.71 -3.28
CA TYR A 100 -10.52 7.36 -3.97
C TYR A 100 -10.08 8.75 -4.42
N ILE A 101 -10.00 8.95 -5.74
CA ILE A 101 -9.41 10.11 -6.39
C ILE A 101 -10.34 10.59 -7.48
N ASN A 102 -10.82 11.83 -7.37
CA ASN A 102 -11.58 12.52 -8.42
C ASN A 102 -12.70 11.66 -9.05
N GLY A 103 -13.54 11.02 -8.22
CA GLY A 103 -14.65 10.21 -8.69
C GLY A 103 -14.29 8.79 -9.13
N LYS A 104 -13.03 8.37 -8.99
CA LYS A 104 -12.53 7.05 -9.38
C LYS A 104 -11.84 6.38 -8.20
N THR A 105 -11.91 5.06 -8.15
CA THR A 105 -11.13 4.27 -7.17
C THR A 105 -9.93 3.68 -7.89
N TYR A 106 -8.73 4.11 -7.51
CA TYR A 106 -7.47 3.58 -8.01
C TYR A 106 -6.95 2.52 -7.05
N ILE A 107 -6.52 1.39 -7.59
CA ILE A 107 -6.09 0.23 -6.83
C ILE A 107 -4.72 -0.19 -7.36
N GLY A 108 -3.71 -0.14 -6.50
CA GLY A 108 -2.38 -0.63 -6.77
C GLY A 108 -2.26 -2.10 -6.39
N GLY A 109 -1.71 -2.92 -7.28
CA GLY A 109 -1.40 -4.31 -7.00
C GLY A 109 -0.16 -4.77 -7.72
N ASP A 110 0.10 -6.07 -7.64
CA ASP A 110 1.30 -6.66 -8.22
C ASP A 110 1.13 -6.74 -9.74
N GLY A 111 2.01 -6.07 -10.46
CA GLY A 111 2.05 -6.04 -11.91
C GLY A 111 0.90 -5.27 -12.58
N CYS A 112 0.05 -4.57 -11.83
CA CYS A 112 -1.04 -3.77 -12.42
C CYS A 112 -1.63 -2.70 -11.52
N ILE A 113 -2.30 -1.74 -12.16
CA ILE A 113 -3.18 -0.76 -11.53
C ILE A 113 -4.59 -1.01 -12.06
N LEU A 114 -5.57 -1.12 -11.17
CA LEU A 114 -6.98 -1.11 -11.53
C LEU A 114 -7.60 0.26 -11.25
N ILE A 115 -8.53 0.64 -12.11
CA ILE A 115 -9.33 1.85 -11.96
C ILE A 115 -10.78 1.41 -11.99
N TYR A 116 -11.46 1.52 -10.86
CA TYR A 116 -12.89 1.24 -10.73
C TYR A 116 -13.69 2.54 -10.83
N GLN A 117 -14.63 2.58 -11.76
CA GLN A 117 -15.55 3.69 -11.97
C GLN A 117 -16.84 3.18 -12.59
N ASN A 118 -18.00 3.68 -12.14
CA ASN A 118 -19.31 3.35 -12.72
C ASN A 118 -19.52 1.83 -12.88
N SER A 119 -19.22 1.06 -11.82
CA SER A 119 -19.35 -0.41 -11.81
C SER A 119 -18.50 -1.15 -12.83
N THR A 120 -17.47 -0.52 -13.38
CA THR A 120 -16.58 -1.10 -14.39
C THR A 120 -15.12 -0.96 -13.95
N PHE A 121 -14.32 -1.98 -14.26
CA PHE A 121 -12.86 -1.94 -14.09
C PHE A 121 -12.16 -1.62 -15.41
N SER A 122 -11.23 -0.67 -15.35
CA SER A 122 -10.15 -0.54 -16.33
C SER A 122 -8.85 -1.04 -15.71
N LYS A 123 -7.95 -1.58 -16.52
CA LYS A 123 -6.68 -2.16 -16.05
C LYS A 123 -5.50 -1.61 -16.84
N ILE A 124 -4.47 -1.18 -16.12
CA ILE A 124 -3.15 -0.89 -16.65
C ILE A 124 -2.25 -2.05 -16.23
N THR A 125 -1.69 -2.79 -17.18
CA THR A 125 -0.77 -3.90 -16.90
C THR A 125 0.67 -3.41 -17.02
N TYR A 126 1.48 -3.67 -16.01
CA TYR A 126 2.90 -3.35 -15.98
C TYR A 126 3.63 -4.39 -15.14
N LEU A 127 4.15 -5.43 -15.79
CA LEU A 127 4.72 -6.58 -15.09
C LEU A 127 6.07 -6.25 -14.48
N GLY A 128 6.36 -6.85 -13.31
CA GLY A 128 7.64 -6.71 -12.60
C GLY A 128 7.69 -5.57 -11.58
N GLU A 129 6.60 -4.83 -11.41
CA GLU A 129 6.46 -3.74 -10.45
C GLU A 129 5.27 -3.97 -9.52
N ASP A 130 5.40 -3.53 -8.28
CA ASP A 130 4.34 -3.47 -7.28
C ASP A 130 3.93 -2.02 -7.07
N PHE A 131 2.62 -1.74 -7.12
CA PHE A 131 2.09 -0.38 -7.05
C PHE A 131 1.49 -0.07 -5.67
N TYR A 132 1.91 1.04 -5.08
CA TYR A 132 1.52 1.50 -3.74
C TYR A 132 0.79 2.84 -3.78
N GLY A 133 1.15 3.78 -2.89
CA GLY A 133 0.48 5.06 -2.73
C GLY A 133 0.36 5.88 -4.02
N MET A 134 -0.69 6.68 -4.08
CA MET A 134 -1.08 7.43 -5.28
C MET A 134 -1.52 8.85 -4.94
N ALA A 135 -1.08 9.81 -5.76
CA ALA A 135 -1.50 11.20 -5.67
C ALA A 135 -2.08 11.71 -6.98
N TYR A 136 -3.02 12.64 -6.88
CA TYR A 136 -3.62 13.30 -8.04
C TYR A 136 -3.22 14.77 -8.11
N ASP A 137 -2.75 15.15 -9.29
CA ASP A 137 -2.54 16.52 -9.68
C ASP A 137 -3.76 16.99 -10.51
N PRO A 138 -4.68 17.78 -9.92
CA PRO A 138 -5.85 18.30 -10.61
C PRO A 138 -5.51 19.36 -11.66
N ILE A 139 -4.30 19.92 -11.67
CA ILE A 139 -3.90 20.96 -12.62
C ILE A 139 -3.63 20.35 -13.99
N ASN A 140 -2.91 19.21 -14.02
CA ASN A 140 -2.53 18.53 -15.26
C ASN A 140 -3.39 17.30 -15.58
N ASP A 141 -4.31 16.95 -14.66
CA ASP A 141 -5.12 15.73 -14.69
C ASP A 141 -4.24 14.47 -14.77
N LEU A 142 -3.28 14.38 -13.85
CA LEU A 142 -2.31 13.29 -13.76
C LEU A 142 -2.41 12.57 -12.42
N VAL A 143 -2.25 11.25 -12.43
CA VAL A 143 -2.06 10.45 -11.23
C VAL A 143 -0.61 9.96 -11.19
N TYR A 144 0.03 10.17 -10.05
CA TYR A 144 1.39 9.74 -9.75
C TYR A 144 1.29 8.52 -8.83
N VAL A 145 1.97 7.44 -9.18
CA VAL A 145 1.88 6.15 -8.50
C VAL A 145 3.27 5.71 -8.06
N ALA A 146 3.42 5.35 -6.79
CA ALA A 146 4.64 4.74 -6.29
C ALA A 146 4.79 3.34 -6.90
N ALA A 147 5.87 3.13 -7.64
CA ALA A 147 6.20 1.85 -8.25
C ALA A 147 7.54 1.36 -7.68
N HIS A 148 7.50 0.17 -7.13
CA HIS A 148 8.66 -0.49 -6.55
C HIS A 148 8.85 -1.86 -7.16
N SER A 149 10.11 -2.25 -7.37
CA SER A 149 10.47 -3.58 -7.83
C SER A 149 11.56 -4.18 -6.96
N LEU A 150 11.45 -5.49 -6.70
CA LEU A 150 12.50 -6.23 -5.99
C LEU A 150 13.79 -6.40 -6.82
N TYR A 151 13.66 -6.41 -8.16
CA TYR A 151 14.76 -6.67 -9.08
C TYR A 151 14.90 -5.64 -10.22
N GLY A 152 13.95 -4.70 -10.30
CA GLY A 152 13.89 -3.65 -11.30
C GLY A 152 14.20 -2.27 -10.71
N PRO A 153 14.12 -1.21 -11.54
CA PRO A 153 14.29 0.15 -11.07
C PRO A 153 13.05 0.64 -10.34
N ASP A 154 13.25 1.37 -9.25
CA ASP A 154 12.17 2.12 -8.60
C ASP A 154 11.88 3.43 -9.35
N PHE A 155 10.60 3.81 -9.42
CA PHE A 155 10.18 5.06 -10.03
C PHE A 155 8.81 5.51 -9.55
N VAL A 156 8.47 6.77 -9.83
CA VAL A 156 7.07 7.21 -9.83
C VAL A 156 6.51 7.03 -11.24
N LEU A 157 5.46 6.23 -11.37
CA LEU A 157 4.71 6.06 -12.61
C LEU A 157 3.72 7.21 -12.76
N VAL A 158 3.67 7.83 -13.94
CA VAL A 158 2.74 8.93 -14.23
C VAL A 158 1.69 8.43 -15.21
N ILE A 159 0.41 8.48 -14.81
CA ILE A 159 -0.71 8.01 -15.62
C ILE A 159 -1.74 9.12 -15.87
N LYS A 160 -2.33 9.12 -17.06
CA LYS A 160 -3.45 9.98 -17.46
C LYS A 160 -4.60 9.11 -17.96
N GLY A 161 -5.66 9.02 -17.17
CA GLY A 161 -6.69 8.00 -17.38
C GLY A 161 -6.08 6.60 -17.27
N THR A 162 -6.12 5.82 -18.35
CA THR A 162 -5.51 4.48 -18.46
C THR A 162 -4.15 4.48 -19.18
N ASN A 163 -3.65 5.65 -19.58
CA ASN A 163 -2.40 5.76 -20.33
C ASN A 163 -1.23 6.05 -19.40
N ILE A 164 -0.12 5.34 -19.58
CA ILE A 164 1.16 5.69 -18.98
C ILE A 164 1.77 6.82 -19.81
N VAL A 165 2.05 7.96 -19.17
CA VAL A 165 2.58 9.16 -19.84
C VAL A 165 3.98 9.52 -19.39
N GLY A 166 4.52 8.85 -18.37
CA GLY A 166 5.88 9.09 -17.92
C GLY A 166 6.32 8.19 -16.79
N ARG A 167 7.63 8.24 -16.50
CA ARG A 167 8.27 7.64 -15.33
C ARG A 167 9.27 8.64 -14.79
N ILE A 168 9.35 8.75 -13.47
CA ILE A 168 10.28 9.63 -12.77
C ILE A 168 11.18 8.75 -11.91
N TYR A 169 12.44 8.64 -12.34
CA TYR A 169 13.47 7.86 -11.64
C TYR A 169 14.17 8.71 -10.56
N GLY A 170 15.03 8.08 -9.77
CA GLY A 170 15.72 8.74 -8.65
C GLY A 170 14.87 8.82 -7.38
N VAL A 171 14.01 7.81 -7.19
CA VAL A 171 13.32 7.46 -5.94
C VAL A 171 13.77 6.05 -5.54
N VAL A 172 13.69 5.70 -4.26
CA VAL A 172 14.16 4.40 -3.74
C VAL A 172 13.10 3.79 -2.83
N THR A 173 12.54 2.66 -3.23
CA THR A 173 11.43 1.99 -2.57
C THR A 173 10.33 2.98 -2.20
N PRO A 174 9.73 3.67 -3.19
CA PRO A 174 8.64 4.60 -2.93
C PRO A 174 7.43 3.81 -2.40
N ILE A 175 6.89 4.24 -1.26
CA ILE A 175 5.74 3.56 -0.63
C ILE A 175 4.47 4.42 -0.62
N ASP A 176 4.62 5.75 -0.60
CA ASP A 176 3.48 6.67 -0.59
C ASP A 176 3.81 7.98 -1.31
N ILE A 177 2.76 8.63 -1.82
CA ILE A 177 2.84 9.86 -2.61
C ILE A 177 1.70 10.80 -2.21
N ILE A 178 2.02 12.07 -2.01
CA ILE A 178 1.04 13.14 -1.82
C ILE A 178 1.28 14.30 -2.80
N PHE A 179 0.20 14.96 -3.22
CA PHE A 179 0.25 16.20 -3.99
C PHE A 179 -0.18 17.36 -3.10
N ASN A 180 0.66 18.40 -3.03
CA ASN A 180 0.32 19.63 -2.32
C ASN A 180 -0.31 20.63 -3.29
N PRO A 181 -1.62 20.97 -3.15
CA PRO A 181 -2.29 21.88 -4.07
C PRO A 181 -1.82 23.34 -3.98
N VAL A 182 -1.18 23.74 -2.87
CA VAL A 182 -0.68 25.11 -2.67
C VAL A 182 0.67 25.29 -3.35
N SER A 183 1.64 24.44 -3.02
CA SER A 183 2.98 24.52 -3.65
C SER A 183 3.01 23.92 -5.05
N LYS A 184 1.99 23.11 -5.41
CA LYS A 184 1.91 22.34 -6.65
C LYS A 184 3.06 21.34 -6.77
N LEU A 185 3.58 20.85 -5.65
CA LEU A 185 4.67 19.87 -5.61
C LEU A 185 4.13 18.51 -5.19
N ILE A 186 4.83 17.47 -5.62
CA ILE A 186 4.58 16.08 -5.25
C ILE A 186 5.68 15.65 -4.28
N PHE A 187 5.29 14.95 -3.23
CA PHE A 187 6.19 14.43 -2.20
C PHE A 187 6.07 12.92 -2.16
N VAL A 188 7.22 12.24 -2.15
CA VAL A 188 7.31 10.78 -2.18
C VAL A 188 8.12 10.33 -0.98
N SER A 189 7.58 9.38 -0.21
CA SER A 189 8.33 8.74 0.87
C SER A 189 9.12 7.53 0.36
N ASN A 190 10.44 7.59 0.50
CA ASN A 190 11.38 6.55 0.08
C ASN A 190 11.76 5.67 1.28
N PHE A 191 11.13 4.51 1.42
CA PHE A 191 11.20 3.71 2.64
C PHE A 191 12.62 3.23 2.95
N PHE A 192 13.30 2.64 1.97
CA PHE A 192 14.60 2.01 2.21
C PHE A 192 15.75 3.02 2.34
N SER A 193 15.65 4.17 1.67
CA SER A 193 16.67 5.22 1.78
C SER A 193 16.43 6.19 2.94
N GLY A 194 15.25 6.20 3.55
CA GLY A 194 14.92 7.11 4.66
C GLY A 194 14.87 8.59 4.22
N THR A 195 14.52 8.86 2.96
CA THR A 195 14.47 10.20 2.37
C THR A 195 13.06 10.57 1.90
N LEU A 196 12.85 11.86 1.61
CA LEU A 196 11.70 12.35 0.86
C LEU A 196 12.16 12.87 -0.50
N SER A 197 11.52 12.46 -1.58
CA SER A 197 11.73 13.09 -2.89
C SER A 197 10.66 14.15 -3.16
N ILE A 198 11.09 15.32 -3.61
CA ILE A 198 10.23 16.42 -4.05
C ILE A 198 10.27 16.49 -5.57
N ILE A 199 9.10 16.46 -6.18
CA ILE A 199 8.91 16.41 -7.63
C ILE A 199 8.03 17.57 -8.09
N SER A 200 8.47 18.29 -9.12
CA SER A 200 7.66 19.28 -9.82
C SER A 200 6.80 18.62 -10.91
N PRO A 201 5.49 18.88 -10.98
CA PRO A 201 4.63 18.43 -12.08
C PRO A 201 5.02 19.06 -13.41
N GLY A 202 4.76 18.36 -14.52
CA GLY A 202 4.82 18.93 -15.87
C GLY A 202 6.08 18.67 -16.70
N LYS A 203 6.98 17.76 -16.30
CA LYS A 203 8.15 17.42 -17.14
C LYS A 203 8.57 15.94 -17.03
N PRO A 204 8.22 15.07 -17.99
CA PRO A 204 8.96 13.83 -18.25
C PRO A 204 9.76 13.97 -19.56
N PRO A 205 11.01 13.47 -19.72
CA PRO A 205 11.96 12.85 -18.79
C PRO A 205 13.23 13.71 -18.55
N GLU A 206 14.08 13.23 -17.64
CA GLU A 206 15.36 13.82 -17.15
C GLU A 206 15.24 14.96 -16.12
N GLY A 207 15.48 14.58 -14.87
CA GLY A 207 16.21 15.39 -13.92
C GLY A 207 15.43 16.56 -13.35
N ASN A 208 14.84 16.34 -12.19
CA ASN A 208 15.02 17.17 -10.99
C ASN A 208 14.15 16.58 -9.87
N THR A 209 14.50 15.37 -9.41
CA THR A 209 14.11 14.95 -8.06
C THR A 209 15.02 15.69 -7.09
N GLN A 210 14.44 16.45 -6.18
CA GLN A 210 15.21 16.95 -5.04
C GLN A 210 14.97 15.99 -3.87
N GLU A 211 16.00 15.24 -3.50
CA GLU A 211 15.96 14.47 -2.26
C GLU A 211 16.18 15.40 -1.07
N VAL A 212 15.29 15.32 -0.09
CA VAL A 212 15.41 15.96 1.21
C VAL A 212 15.65 14.87 2.24
N THR A 213 16.83 14.91 2.88
CA THR A 213 17.13 14.07 4.04
C THR A 213 16.50 14.69 5.27
N LEU A 214 15.68 13.91 5.99
CA LEU A 214 15.16 14.36 7.27
C LEU A 214 16.32 14.47 8.27
N PRO A 215 16.39 15.52 9.11
CA PRO A 215 17.36 15.56 10.19
C PRO A 215 17.15 14.33 11.06
N SER A 216 18.23 13.61 11.35
CA SER A 216 18.25 12.54 12.34
C SER A 216 18.02 13.15 13.72
N ASN A 217 16.77 13.49 14.02
CA ASN A 217 16.35 13.72 15.38
C ASN A 217 16.69 12.44 16.12
N SER A 218 17.60 12.56 17.08
CA SER A 218 17.95 11.52 18.04
C SER A 218 16.68 11.11 18.76
N TYR A 219 15.96 10.16 18.17
CA TYR A 219 15.12 9.25 18.91
C TYR A 219 16.07 8.65 19.94
N VAL A 220 15.91 9.08 21.20
CA VAL A 220 16.52 8.41 22.33
C VAL A 220 16.06 6.97 22.22
N SER A 221 16.92 6.12 21.68
CA SER A 221 16.73 4.70 21.69
C SER A 221 16.78 4.29 23.16
N SER A 222 15.62 4.12 23.78
CA SER A 222 15.52 2.93 24.59
C SER A 222 15.87 1.80 23.63
N THR A 223 16.96 1.09 23.89
CA THR A 223 17.42 -0.02 23.05
C THR A 223 16.32 -1.08 23.01
N SER A 224 15.35 -0.90 22.11
CA SER A 224 14.34 -1.88 21.82
C SER A 224 15.01 -2.94 20.95
N SER A 225 14.75 -4.19 21.27
CA SER A 225 15.41 -5.39 20.75
C SER A 225 15.22 -5.64 19.25
N MET A 226 14.80 -4.64 18.47
CA MET A 226 14.49 -4.74 17.05
C MET A 226 15.70 -5.20 16.22
N GLY A 227 16.90 -4.69 16.48
CA GLY A 227 18.12 -5.15 15.80
C GLY A 227 18.47 -6.61 16.09
N ILE A 228 18.22 -7.09 17.32
CA ILE A 228 18.44 -8.49 17.72
C ILE A 228 17.34 -9.40 17.16
N ASN A 229 16.08 -8.92 17.11
CA ASN A 229 14.96 -9.69 16.56
C ASN A 229 15.06 -9.82 15.03
N MET A 230 15.50 -8.78 14.32
CA MET A 230 15.77 -8.87 12.87
C MET A 230 16.89 -9.84 12.56
N LEU A 231 17.99 -9.82 13.33
CA LEU A 231 19.07 -10.78 13.16
C LEU A 231 18.61 -12.22 13.43
N LYS A 232 17.75 -12.44 14.43
CA LYS A 232 17.14 -13.75 14.72
C LYS A 232 16.23 -14.23 13.58
N ILE A 233 15.41 -13.35 13.02
CA ILE A 233 14.53 -13.68 11.87
C ILE A 233 15.37 -14.09 10.66
N ILE A 234 16.43 -13.33 10.36
CA ILE A 234 17.35 -13.65 9.26
C ILE A 234 17.98 -15.03 9.51
N ILE A 235 18.53 -15.30 10.70
CA ILE A 235 19.15 -16.59 11.03
C ILE A 235 18.16 -17.75 10.88
N ILE A 236 16.91 -17.59 11.34
CA ILE A 236 15.87 -18.62 11.23
C ILE A 236 15.55 -18.90 9.75
N LEU A 237 15.42 -17.86 8.93
CA LEU A 237 15.16 -18.00 7.48
C LEU A 237 16.32 -18.70 6.77
N THR A 238 17.57 -18.37 7.10
CA THR A 238 18.75 -19.02 6.49
C THR A 238 18.86 -20.49 6.87
N ILE A 239 18.57 -20.84 8.14
CA ILE A 239 18.55 -22.24 8.60
C ILE A 239 17.43 -23.02 7.91
N ALA A 240 16.24 -22.44 7.78
CA ALA A 240 15.11 -23.06 7.08
C ALA A 240 15.45 -23.34 5.60
N LEU A 241 16.05 -22.38 4.90
CA LEU A 241 16.51 -22.57 3.53
C LEU A 241 17.56 -23.69 3.41
N PHE A 242 18.53 -23.74 4.33
CA PHE A 242 19.52 -24.81 4.36
C PHE A 242 18.89 -26.18 4.59
N PHE A 243 17.91 -26.27 5.49
CA PHE A 243 17.18 -27.51 5.77
C PHE A 243 16.40 -27.99 4.53
N ILE A 244 15.69 -27.10 3.85
CA ILE A 244 14.95 -27.38 2.62
C ILE A 244 15.89 -27.85 1.50
N ALA A 245 17.03 -27.16 1.30
CA ALA A 245 18.04 -27.57 0.33
C ALA A 245 18.63 -28.95 0.65
N SER A 246 18.89 -29.25 1.93
CA SER A 246 19.41 -30.56 2.37
C SER A 246 18.43 -31.70 2.10
N LEU A 247 17.12 -31.45 2.26
CA LEU A 247 16.06 -32.42 1.97
C LEU A 247 15.94 -32.67 0.45
N PHE A 248 16.09 -31.64 -0.37
CA PHE A 248 16.14 -31.76 -1.82
C PHE A 248 17.35 -32.58 -2.30
N LEU A 249 18.55 -32.31 -1.75
CA LEU A 249 19.77 -33.04 -2.07
C LEU A 249 19.72 -34.51 -1.62
N ARG A 250 19.10 -34.80 -0.46
CA ARG A 250 18.84 -36.18 -0.01
C ARG A 250 17.86 -36.93 -0.91
N LYS A 251 16.89 -36.23 -1.50
CA LYS A 251 15.93 -36.82 -2.44
C LYS A 251 16.61 -37.16 -3.77
N LEU A 252 17.53 -36.32 -4.25
CA LEU A 252 18.30 -36.57 -5.48
C LEU A 252 19.28 -37.76 -5.35
N LYS A 253 19.91 -37.96 -4.19
CA LYS A 253 20.79 -39.12 -3.93
C LYS A 253 20.07 -40.48 -3.84
N ARG A 254 18.74 -40.52 -3.76
CA ARG A 254 17.95 -41.77 -3.74
C ARG A 254 17.52 -42.26 -5.13
N PHE A 255 17.81 -41.50 -6.19
CA PHE A 255 17.46 -41.82 -7.58
C PHE A 255 18.68 -41.96 -8.50
N GLY A 256 19.88 -42.14 -7.94
CA GLY A 256 21.12 -42.41 -8.66
C GLY A 256 21.78 -43.69 -8.18
#